data_AF-A0A816TEM5-F1
#
_entry.id   AF-A0A816TEM5-F1
#
_cell.length_a   1.000
_cell.length_b   1.000
_cell.length_c   1.000
_cell.angle_alpha   90.00
_cell.angle_beta   90.00
_cell.angle_gamma   90.00
#
_symmetry.space_group_name_H-M   'P 1'
#
loop_
_entity.id
_entity.type
_entity.pdbx_description
1 polymer ?
#
loop_
_entity_poly.entity_id
_entity_poly.type
_entity_poly.pdbx_seq_one_letter_code
_entity_poly.pdbx_strand_id
1 'polypeptide(L)'
;MRRFLRVESARFLEVNDIGRTHSLYYRDYGLHMEYKGKVKTANEIFNLGISRNAKPVEKLNDAYKKFMVRTMRRTKTVDDIRSFFYMFIYA
;
A
#
# COMPACT_ATOMS: atom_id res chain seq x y z
N MET A 1 16.53 -9.46 7.64
CA MET A 1 17.14 -8.68 6.54
C MET A 1 16.84 -9.21 5.12
N ARG A 2 15.70 -9.87 4.84
CA ARG A 2 15.35 -10.37 3.48
C ARG A 2 14.33 -9.53 2.71
N ARG A 3 13.84 -8.41 3.26
CA ARG A 3 12.76 -7.60 2.67
C ARG A 3 13.23 -6.40 1.84
N PHE A 4 14.52 -6.08 1.87
CA PHE A 4 15.09 -4.89 1.22
C PHE A 4 15.53 -5.14 -0.23
N LEU A 5 15.87 -6.38 -0.62
CA LEU A 5 16.39 -6.70 -1.96
C LEU A 5 15.32 -6.82 -3.07
N ARG A 6 14.03 -6.56 -2.77
CA ARG A 6 12.95 -6.61 -3.77
C ARG A 6 12.51 -5.24 -4.28
N VAL A 7 13.07 -4.16 -3.73
CA VAL A 7 12.62 -2.78 -4.02
C VAL A 7 13.33 -2.19 -5.24
N GLU A 8 14.61 -2.55 -5.46
CA GLU A 8 15.35 -2.06 -6.63
C GLU A 8 14.84 -2.63 -7.97
N SER A 9 14.22 -3.81 -7.95
CA SER A 9 13.58 -4.38 -9.13
C SER A 9 12.40 -3.55 -9.64
N ALA A 10 11.63 -2.87 -8.77
CA ALA A 10 10.42 -2.16 -9.21
C ALA A 10 10.74 -0.89 -10.00
N ARG A 11 11.73 -0.10 -9.56
CA ARG A 11 12.18 1.10 -10.28
C ARG A 11 12.95 0.75 -11.56
N PHE A 12 13.73 -0.35 -11.53
CA PHE A 12 14.41 -0.86 -12.73
C PHE A 12 13.42 -1.31 -13.82
N LEU A 13 12.30 -1.93 -13.42
CA LEU A 13 11.20 -2.29 -14.33
C LEU A 13 10.47 -1.07 -14.91
N GLU A 14 10.27 -0.01 -14.11
CA GLU A 14 9.64 1.25 -14.51
C GLU A 14 10.43 1.99 -15.61
N VAL A 15 11.76 2.06 -15.45
CA VAL A 15 12.68 2.75 -16.39
C VAL A 15 12.80 2.01 -17.72
N ASN A 16 12.58 0.69 -17.74
CA ASN A 16 12.71 -0.14 -18.94
C ASN A 16 11.36 -0.49 -19.60
N ASP A 17 10.24 0.04 -19.11
CA ASP A 17 8.88 -0.30 -19.58
C ASP A 17 8.49 -1.79 -19.41
N ILE A 18 9.27 -2.56 -18.64
CA ILE A 18 9.04 -4.00 -18.43
C ILE A 18 8.09 -4.18 -17.24
N GLY A 19 6.98 -4.90 -17.44
CA GLY A 19 6.12 -5.35 -16.33
C GLY A 19 5.03 -4.37 -15.87
N ARG A 20 4.74 -3.29 -16.61
CA ARG A 20 3.57 -2.41 -16.35
C ARG A 20 2.22 -3.12 -16.44
N THR A 21 2.19 -4.27 -17.11
CA THR A 21 1.04 -5.18 -17.21
C THR A 21 0.98 -6.19 -16.06
N HIS A 22 1.98 -6.21 -15.16
CA HIS A 22 2.12 -7.24 -14.16
C HIS A 22 1.73 -6.75 -12.75
N SER A 23 0.89 -7.52 -12.06
CA SER A 23 0.38 -7.13 -10.74
C SER A 23 1.47 -7.02 -9.67
N LEU A 24 2.60 -7.70 -9.84
CA LEU A 24 3.73 -7.63 -8.91
C LEU A 24 4.26 -6.20 -8.74
N TYR A 25 4.28 -5.42 -9.82
CA TYR A 25 4.76 -4.03 -9.79
C TYR A 25 3.92 -3.17 -8.86
N TYR A 26 2.61 -3.06 -9.13
CA TYR A 26 1.70 -2.25 -8.33
C TYR A 26 1.60 -2.75 -6.89
N ARG A 27 1.64 -4.07 -6.70
CA ARG A 27 1.63 -4.66 -5.37
C ARG A 27 2.86 -4.28 -4.56
N ASP A 28 4.06 -4.54 -5.07
CA ASP A 28 5.29 -4.35 -4.30
C ASP A 28 5.54 -2.84 -4.08
N TYR A 29 5.17 -1.99 -5.05
CA TYR A 29 5.27 -0.55 -4.92
C TYR A 29 4.25 0.04 -3.93
N GLY A 30 2.99 -0.40 -3.99
CA GLY A 30 1.96 -0.02 -3.02
C GLY A 30 2.33 -0.42 -1.59
N LEU A 31 2.85 -1.64 -1.40
CA LEU A 31 3.35 -2.11 -0.10
C LEU A 31 4.57 -1.32 0.39
N HIS A 32 5.46 -0.92 -0.52
CA HIS A 32 6.60 -0.07 -0.17
C HIS A 32 6.14 1.30 0.33
N MET A 33 5.16 1.92 -0.34
CA MET A 33 4.59 3.20 0.09
C MET A 33 3.83 3.09 1.41
N GLU A 34 3.12 1.98 1.67
CA GLU A 34 2.50 1.70 2.95
C GLU A 34 3.53 1.64 4.09
N TYR A 35 4.67 0.95 3.86
CA TYR A 35 5.75 0.86 4.85
C TYR A 35 6.36 2.22 5.18
N LYS A 36 6.46 3.12 4.20
CA LYS A 36 6.92 4.50 4.39
C LYS A 36 5.87 5.41 5.05
N GLY A 37 4.71 4.88 5.44
CA GLY A 37 3.61 5.67 6.01
C GLY A 37 2.83 6.48 4.97
N LYS A 38 3.14 6.38 3.68
CA LYS A 38 2.49 7.11 2.58
C LYS A 38 1.24 6.36 2.10
N VAL A 39 0.27 6.21 3.00
CA VAL A 39 -0.95 5.40 2.79
C VAL A 39 -1.78 5.88 1.59
N LYS A 40 -1.91 7.21 1.40
CA LYS A 40 -2.64 7.77 0.24
C LYS A 40 -1.98 7.37 -1.09
N THR A 41 -0.66 7.53 -1.19
CA THR A 41 0.12 7.12 -2.36
C THR A 41 0.05 5.61 -2.58
N ALA A 42 0.09 4.81 -1.52
CA ALA A 42 -0.09 3.36 -1.63
C ALA A 42 -1.46 3.02 -2.24
N ASN A 43 -2.52 3.70 -1.81
CA ASN A 43 -3.87 3.52 -2.33
C ASN A 43 -3.97 3.86 -3.83
N GLU A 44 -3.39 4.98 -4.25
CA GLU A 44 -3.33 5.41 -5.66
C GLU A 44 -2.63 4.36 -6.53
N ILE A 45 -1.50 3.81 -6.07
CA ILE A 45 -0.75 2.78 -6.80
C ILE A 45 -1.58 1.50 -6.99
N PHE A 46 -2.27 1.04 -5.94
CA PHE A 46 -3.13 -0.14 -6.05
C PHE A 46 -4.28 0.09 -7.03
N ASN A 47 -4.97 1.23 -6.93
CA ASN A 47 -6.08 1.57 -7.82
C ASN A 47 -5.63 1.71 -9.27
N LEU A 48 -4.44 2.29 -9.51
CA LEU A 48 -3.84 2.38 -10.84
C LEU A 48 -3.61 1.00 -11.46
N GLY A 49 -3.06 0.06 -10.69
CA GLY A 49 -2.82 -1.31 -11.16
C GLY A 49 -4.11 -2.08 -11.46
N ILE A 50 -5.16 -1.86 -10.65
CA ILE A 50 -6.48 -2.46 -10.85
C ILE A 50 -7.13 -1.88 -12.10
N SER A 51 -7.12 -0.55 -12.26
CA SER A 51 -7.66 0.15 -13.44
C SER A 51 -6.99 -0.30 -14.74
N ARG A 52 -5.70 -0.64 -14.69
CA ARG A 52 -4.93 -1.17 -15.82
C ARG A 52 -5.10 -2.67 -16.06
N ASN A 53 -5.93 -3.36 -15.26
CA ASN A 53 -6.12 -4.81 -15.31
C ASN A 53 -4.79 -5.58 -15.27
N ALA A 54 -3.87 -5.15 -14.39
CA ALA A 54 -2.56 -5.76 -14.28
C ALA A 54 -2.66 -7.23 -13.88
N LYS A 55 -2.16 -8.14 -14.74
CA LYS A 55 -2.31 -9.58 -14.58
C LYS A 55 -1.22 -10.18 -13.69
N PRO A 56 -1.52 -11.19 -12.86
CA PRO A 56 -2.86 -11.64 -12.46
C PRO A 56 -3.56 -10.61 -11.56
N VAL A 57 -4.76 -10.18 -11.94
CA VAL A 57 -5.49 -9.09 -11.27
C VAL A 57 -6.04 -9.53 -9.92
N GLU A 58 -6.33 -10.82 -9.77
CA GLU A 58 -6.80 -11.45 -8.53
C GLU A 58 -5.76 -11.28 -7.43
N LYS A 59 -4.48 -11.51 -7.75
CA LYS A 59 -3.37 -11.33 -6.81
C LYS A 59 -3.21 -9.86 -6.39
N LEU A 60 -3.51 -8.92 -7.28
CA LEU A 60 -3.48 -7.50 -6.96
C LEU A 60 -4.63 -7.13 -6.01
N ASN A 61 -5.84 -7.57 -6.34
CA ASN A 61 -7.04 -7.36 -5.54
C ASN A 61 -6.89 -7.95 -4.13
N ASP A 62 -6.34 -9.16 -4.00
CA ASP A 62 -6.07 -9.78 -2.70
C ASP A 62 -5.09 -8.98 -1.87
N ALA A 63 -4.04 -8.45 -2.49
CA ALA A 63 -3.08 -7.60 -1.80
C ALA A 63 -3.71 -6.27 -1.38
N TYR A 64 -4.54 -5.67 -2.24
CA TYR A 64 -5.25 -4.44 -1.96
C TYR A 64 -6.23 -4.59 -0.79
N LYS A 65 -7.02 -5.68 -0.75
CA LYS A 65 -7.88 -6.02 0.39
C LYS A 65 -7.11 -6.10 1.70
N LYS A 66 -5.95 -6.79 1.70
CA LYS A 66 -5.08 -6.89 2.88
C LYS A 66 -4.52 -5.52 3.31
N PHE A 67 -4.17 -4.66 2.35
CA PHE A 67 -3.75 -3.29 2.61
C PHE A 67 -4.88 -2.44 3.24
N MET A 68 -6.10 -2.54 2.74
CA MET A 68 -7.27 -1.84 3.30
C MET A 68 -7.57 -2.26 4.73
N VAL A 69 -7.58 -3.57 5.02
CA VAL A 69 -7.78 -4.07 6.39
C VAL A 69 -6.72 -3.52 7.35
N ARG A 70 -5.44 -3.49 6.94
CA ARG A 70 -4.37 -2.93 7.77
C ARG A 70 -4.54 -1.43 7.99
N THR A 71 -4.93 -0.70 6.95
CA THR A 71 -5.12 0.74 7.00
C THR A 71 -6.29 1.12 7.91
N MET A 72 -7.44 0.47 7.76
CA MET A 72 -8.64 0.71 8.58
C MET A 72 -8.40 0.38 10.06
N ARG A 73 -7.63 -0.68 10.36
CA ARG A 73 -7.23 -0.98 11.75
C ARG A 73 -6.37 0.13 12.34
N ARG A 74 -5.40 0.66 11.59
CA ARG A 74 -4.56 1.77 12.05
C ARG A 74 -5.35 3.05 12.27
N THR A 75 -6.29 3.40 11.39
CA THR A 75 -7.11 4.61 11.57
C THR A 75 -7.94 4.52 12.83
N LYS A 76 -8.63 3.39 13.07
CA LYS A 76 -9.41 3.18 14.29
C LYS A 76 -8.58 3.38 15.56
N THR A 77 -7.38 2.80 15.62
CA THR A 77 -6.50 2.98 16.79
C THR A 77 -6.08 4.43 17.01
N VAL A 78 -5.85 5.19 15.93
CA VAL A 78 -5.46 6.60 16.04
C VAL A 78 -6.65 7.45 16.51
N ASP A 79 -7.86 7.15 16.03
CA ASP A 79 -9.07 7.86 16.43
C ASP A 79 -9.45 7.55 17.89
N ASP A 80 -9.28 6.30 18.33
CA ASP A 80 -9.42 5.91 19.73
C ASP A 80 -8.42 6.68 20.61
N ILE A 81 -7.13 6.68 20.25
CA ILE A 81 -6.07 7.40 21.00
C ILE A 81 -6.37 8.91 21.05
N ARG A 82 -6.78 9.51 19.93
CA ARG A 82 -7.17 10.93 19.89
C ARG A 82 -8.32 11.19 20.84
N SER A 83 -9.37 10.37 20.80
CA SER A 83 -10.55 10.52 21.65
C SER A 83 -10.20 10.43 23.14
N PHE A 84 -9.34 9.48 23.52
CA PHE A 84 -8.81 9.42 24.88
C PHE A 84 -8.02 10.68 25.25
N PHE A 85 -7.12 11.15 24.38
CA PHE A 85 -6.35 12.36 24.64
C PHE A 85 -7.24 13.60 24.80
N TYR A 86 -8.27 13.75 23.97
CA TYR A 86 -9.28 14.80 24.13
C TYR A 86 -10.01 14.68 25.48
N MET A 87 -10.34 13.48 25.95
CA MET A 87 -10.92 13.29 27.28
C MET A 87 -10.00 13.74 28.43
N PHE A 88 -8.68 13.58 28.31
CA PHE A 88 -7.73 13.98 29.35
C PHE A 88 -7.37 15.48 29.34
N ILE A 89 -7.42 16.13 28.18
CA ILE A 89 -7.09 17.57 28.05
C ILE A 89 -8.28 18.46 28.41
N TYR A 90 -9.52 17.98 28.19
CA TYR A 90 -10.74 18.76 28.39
C TYR A 90 -11.54 18.38 29.66
N ALA A 91 -10.96 17.56 30.54
CA ALA A 91 -11.47 17.25 31.89
C ALA A 91 -10.66 18.02 32.94
#